data_AF-A0A938UIJ7-F1
#
_entry.id   AF-A0A938UIJ7-F1
#
_cell.length_a   1.000
_cell.length_b   1.000
_cell.length_c   1.000
_cell.angle_alpha   90.00
_cell.angle_beta   90.00
_cell.angle_gamma   90.00
#
_symmetry.space_group_name_H-M   'P 1'
#
loop_
_entity.id
_entity.type
_entity.pdbx_description
1 polymer ?
#
loop_
_entity_poly.entity_id
_entity_poly.type
_entity_poly.pdbx_seq_one_letter_code
_entity_poly.pdbx_strand_id
1 'polypeptide(L)'
;MEAFMDHINQTCRRTLAGVMIPTLLLIGCAGQQTVKKDPFFDKWTTMADTATGHSPAPRERSTALIQELLKGSGEKGNEEAIAPVKKLPTQTVSLKMRQADIKTVLRALARVVDHNILVKSEIQGDVTIDFRDVPWDQAFKSLLGTKGLTYTWEGDILRVLTFEDHELDLKRKTQEMGVKWVEPLLTIVVPIDYAKPKDLKENLETFLTRSKDDKPRGAVRVDEHSNSLIISAIKDDLVRMMPIIEKIDKPTPQIQIKANIVETSKDTARNLGIQWGGMYARQAG
;
A
#
# COMPACT_ATOMS: atom_id res chain seq x y z
N MET A 1 -5.17 8.58 -36.24
CA MET A 1 -5.72 8.54 -37.61
C MET A 1 -6.17 9.94 -38.02
N GLU A 2 -5.32 10.95 -37.75
CA GLU A 2 -5.63 12.38 -37.99
C GLU A 2 -4.53 13.08 -38.80
N ALA A 3 -3.37 12.43 -39.02
CA ALA A 3 -2.25 13.01 -39.77
C ALA A 3 -2.25 12.75 -41.29
N PHE A 4 -3.20 11.96 -41.81
CA PHE A 4 -3.27 11.63 -43.24
C PHE A 4 -4.21 12.55 -44.04
N MET A 5 -5.04 13.34 -43.35
CA MET A 5 -6.09 14.17 -43.97
C MET A 5 -5.64 15.59 -44.33
N ASP A 6 -4.55 16.09 -43.74
CA ASP A 6 -4.02 17.43 -44.04
C ASP A 6 -3.26 17.49 -45.38
N HIS A 7 -2.77 16.36 -45.88
CA HIS A 7 -1.95 16.34 -47.11
C HIS A 7 -2.78 16.45 -48.41
N ILE A 8 -4.10 16.27 -48.34
CA ILE A 8 -5.02 16.33 -49.50
C ILE A 8 -5.51 17.77 -49.76
N ASN A 9 -5.53 18.63 -48.73
CA ASN A 9 -6.14 19.94 -48.84
C ASN A 9 -5.22 21.01 -49.48
N GLN A 10 -3.93 20.70 -49.67
CA GLN A 10 -2.93 21.64 -50.18
C GLN A 10 -2.73 21.60 -51.71
N THR A 11 -3.20 20.54 -52.39
CA THR A 11 -3.03 20.34 -53.84
C THR A 11 -4.09 21.04 -54.69
N CYS A 12 -5.20 21.51 -54.11
CA CYS A 12 -6.33 22.04 -54.88
C CYS A 12 -6.21 23.53 -55.27
N ARG A 13 -5.16 24.25 -54.82
CA ARG A 13 -5.05 25.72 -55.01
C ARG A 13 -4.15 26.18 -56.16
N ARG A 14 -3.63 25.29 -57.04
CA ARG A 14 -2.50 25.68 -57.91
C ARG A 14 -2.60 25.44 -59.42
N THR A 15 -3.77 25.16 -59.99
CA THR A 15 -3.92 25.09 -61.45
C THR A 15 -5.17 25.79 -61.96
N LEU A 16 -5.09 27.12 -62.10
CA LEU A 16 -5.95 27.93 -62.96
C LEU A 16 -5.03 28.67 -63.93
N ALA A 17 -4.75 28.06 -65.09
CA ALA A 17 -4.24 28.75 -66.27
C ALA A 17 -4.46 27.87 -67.52
N GLY A 18 -5.40 28.28 -68.38
CA GLY A 18 -5.36 27.97 -69.80
C GLY A 18 -6.43 27.02 -70.35
N VAL A 19 -7.21 27.59 -71.27
CA VAL A 19 -7.90 26.96 -72.43
C VAL A 19 -9.37 26.55 -72.26
N MET A 20 -10.18 27.16 -73.13
CA MET A 20 -11.63 27.07 -73.31
C MET A 20 -12.11 25.73 -73.89
N ILE A 21 -13.08 25.07 -73.25
CA ILE A 21 -14.12 24.20 -73.86
C ILE A 21 -15.35 24.19 -72.92
N PRO A 22 -16.61 24.40 -73.39
CA PRO A 22 -17.78 24.41 -72.52
C PRO A 22 -18.35 22.99 -72.36
N THR A 23 -18.04 22.32 -71.25
CA THR A 23 -18.73 21.09 -70.84
C THR A 23 -19.52 21.33 -69.56
N LEU A 24 -20.83 21.31 -69.75
CA LEU A 24 -21.88 21.31 -68.74
C LEU A 24 -21.70 20.07 -67.83
N LEU A 25 -21.08 20.21 -66.66
CA LEU A 25 -21.05 19.18 -65.63
C LEU A 25 -21.35 19.82 -64.27
N LEU A 26 -22.52 19.43 -63.74
CA LEU A 26 -23.07 19.80 -62.44
C LEU A 26 -22.10 19.40 -61.32
N ILE A 27 -21.32 20.35 -60.81
CA ILE A 27 -20.61 20.19 -59.54
C ILE A 27 -21.57 20.62 -58.44
N GLY A 28 -22.33 19.65 -57.93
CA GLY A 28 -23.09 19.81 -56.70
C GLY A 28 -22.15 19.78 -55.50
N CYS A 29 -21.98 20.91 -54.82
CA CYS A 29 -21.35 20.97 -53.50
C CYS A 29 -22.27 20.28 -52.47
N ALA A 30 -22.03 19.00 -52.19
CA ALA A 30 -22.58 18.36 -50.99
C ALA A 30 -21.79 18.87 -49.78
N GLY A 31 -22.23 19.99 -49.22
CA GLY A 31 -21.72 20.47 -47.94
C GLY A 31 -21.95 19.40 -46.86
N GLN A 32 -20.89 19.00 -46.16
CA GLN A 32 -21.00 18.14 -44.97
C GLN A 32 -22.03 18.78 -44.02
N GLN A 33 -23.19 18.14 -43.88
CA GLN A 33 -24.16 18.51 -42.87
C GLN A 33 -23.48 18.35 -41.52
N THR A 34 -23.11 19.46 -40.89
CA THR A 34 -22.80 19.51 -39.47
C THR A 34 -24.03 18.95 -38.77
N VAL A 35 -23.93 17.76 -38.19
CA VAL A 35 -24.98 17.20 -37.33
C VAL A 35 -25.19 18.21 -36.21
N LYS A 36 -26.28 18.99 -36.30
CA LYS A 36 -26.65 19.93 -35.23
C LYS A 36 -26.94 19.05 -34.03
N LYS A 37 -26.05 19.09 -33.02
CA LYS A 37 -26.29 18.43 -31.74
C LYS A 37 -27.60 19.00 -31.20
N ASP A 38 -28.52 18.09 -30.87
CA ASP A 38 -29.83 18.49 -30.37
C ASP A 38 -29.63 19.24 -29.04
N PRO A 39 -30.15 20.48 -28.91
CA PRO A 39 -30.01 21.28 -27.69
C PRO A 39 -30.51 20.55 -26.43
N PHE A 40 -31.43 19.60 -26.64
CA PHE A 40 -31.95 18.73 -25.60
C PHE A 40 -30.87 17.77 -25.04
N PHE A 41 -30.11 17.07 -25.87
CA PHE A 41 -29.10 16.11 -25.38
C PHE A 41 -27.89 16.81 -24.74
N ASP A 42 -27.51 17.99 -25.24
CA ASP A 42 -26.42 18.78 -24.67
C ASP A 42 -26.73 19.29 -23.25
N LYS A 43 -28.00 19.60 -22.95
CA LYS A 43 -28.43 19.94 -21.60
C LYS A 43 -28.24 18.77 -20.63
N TRP A 44 -28.32 17.53 -21.13
CA TRP A 44 -28.26 16.34 -20.29
C TRP A 44 -26.84 15.85 -20.10
N THR A 45 -25.99 15.95 -21.12
CA THR A 45 -24.54 15.69 -20.99
C THR A 45 -23.91 16.69 -20.01
N THR A 46 -24.25 17.98 -20.13
CA THR A 46 -23.77 19.00 -19.18
C THR A 46 -24.28 18.77 -17.76
N MET A 47 -25.54 18.33 -17.58
CA MET A 47 -26.06 17.95 -16.26
C MET A 47 -25.40 16.70 -15.68
N ALA A 48 -24.97 15.75 -16.53
CA ALA A 48 -24.23 14.57 -16.11
C ALA A 48 -22.80 14.95 -15.69
N ASP A 49 -22.11 15.78 -16.47
CA ASP A 49 -20.73 16.22 -16.20
C ASP A 49 -20.64 17.11 -14.95
N THR A 50 -21.71 17.85 -14.62
CA THR A 50 -21.78 18.72 -13.43
C THR A 50 -22.38 18.06 -12.20
N ALA A 51 -22.77 16.78 -12.27
CA ALA A 51 -23.31 16.04 -11.13
C ALA A 51 -22.20 15.73 -10.11
N THR A 52 -21.94 16.67 -9.21
CA THR A 52 -21.02 16.47 -8.08
C THR A 52 -21.75 15.80 -6.91
N GLY A 53 -21.19 14.73 -6.36
CA GLY A 53 -21.71 14.11 -5.13
C GLY A 53 -21.61 15.05 -3.92
N HIS A 54 -22.62 15.02 -3.05
CA HIS A 54 -22.68 15.85 -1.84
C HIS A 54 -22.24 15.06 -0.61
N SER A 55 -21.01 14.52 -0.63
CA SER A 55 -20.47 13.83 0.55
C SER A 55 -19.85 14.86 1.49
N PRO A 56 -20.16 14.84 2.80
CA PRO A 56 -19.50 15.73 3.75
C PRO A 56 -17.99 15.45 3.75
N ALA A 57 -17.18 16.51 3.83
CA ALA A 57 -15.74 16.37 3.96
C ALA A 57 -15.41 15.70 5.31
N PRO A 58 -14.47 14.73 5.36
CA PRO A 58 -13.99 14.17 6.61
C PRO A 58 -13.44 15.28 7.51
N ARG A 59 -13.86 15.33 8.77
CA ARG A 59 -13.15 16.14 9.78
C ARG A 59 -11.89 15.39 10.18
N GLU A 60 -10.75 16.08 10.20
CA GLU A 60 -9.52 15.52 10.74
C GLU A 60 -9.71 15.32 12.25
N ARG A 61 -9.61 14.08 12.71
CA ARG A 61 -9.58 13.79 14.14
C ARG A 61 -8.25 14.25 14.69
N SER A 62 -8.26 14.86 15.87
CA SER A 62 -7.03 15.31 16.50
C SER A 62 -6.11 14.12 16.77
N THR A 63 -5.04 14.00 15.99
CA THR A 63 -3.87 13.15 16.26
C THR A 63 -3.24 13.43 17.63
N ALA A 64 -3.70 14.45 18.35
CA ALA A 64 -3.34 14.79 19.72
C ALA A 64 -3.40 13.59 20.68
N LEU A 65 -4.43 12.74 20.65
CA LEU A 65 -4.51 11.57 21.55
C LEU A 65 -3.40 10.55 21.25
N ILE A 66 -3.09 10.34 19.97
CA ILE A 66 -1.98 9.50 19.50
C ILE A 66 -0.65 10.14 19.92
N GLN A 67 -0.50 11.45 19.71
CA GLN A 67 0.70 12.22 20.05
C GLN A 67 0.98 12.22 21.56
N GLU A 68 -0.05 12.27 22.40
CA GLU A 68 0.05 12.21 23.86
C GLU A 68 0.52 10.81 24.32
N LEU A 69 -0.08 9.74 23.77
CA LEU A 69 0.31 8.35 24.04
C LEU A 69 1.74 8.04 23.58
N LEU A 70 2.16 8.65 22.46
CA LEU A 70 3.52 8.54 21.92
C LEU A 70 4.54 9.40 22.68
N LYS A 71 4.16 10.58 23.20
CA LYS A 71 5.03 11.45 24.02
C LYS A 71 5.40 10.82 25.36
N GLY A 72 4.54 9.96 25.93
CA GLY A 72 4.86 9.17 27.11
C GLY A 72 5.91 8.06 26.87
N SER A 73 6.20 7.71 25.61
CA SER A 73 7.29 6.79 25.20
C SER A 73 8.53 7.56 24.79
N GLY A 74 9.13 8.28 25.74
CA GLY A 74 10.50 8.77 25.64
C GLY A 74 11.56 7.68 25.83
N GLU A 75 11.18 6.40 25.82
CA GLU A 75 12.12 5.30 25.69
C GLU A 75 12.11 4.84 24.25
N LYS A 76 13.30 4.88 23.65
CA LYS A 76 13.60 4.35 22.32
C LYS A 76 13.23 2.86 22.32
N GLY A 77 11.99 2.57 21.97
CA GLY A 77 11.58 1.24 21.59
C GLY A 77 12.42 0.86 20.39
N ASN A 78 13.37 -0.05 20.60
CA ASN A 78 14.02 -0.76 19.52
C ASN A 78 12.90 -1.49 18.79
N GLU A 79 12.41 -0.85 17.74
CA GLU A 79 11.59 -1.43 16.70
C GLU A 79 12.49 -2.46 16.02
N GLU A 80 12.62 -3.64 16.64
CA GLU A 80 13.15 -4.84 15.99
C GLU A 80 12.10 -5.28 14.98
N ALA A 81 11.94 -4.47 13.92
CA ALA A 81 11.55 -4.94 12.62
C ALA A 81 12.38 -6.19 12.36
N ILE A 82 11.70 -7.29 12.00
CA ILE A 82 12.30 -8.60 11.75
C ILE A 82 13.50 -8.40 10.83
N ALA A 83 14.69 -8.30 11.44
CA ALA A 83 15.87 -7.88 10.73
C ALA A 83 16.16 -8.97 9.70
N PRO A 84 16.51 -8.61 8.45
CA PRO A 84 16.90 -9.61 7.47
C PRO A 84 18.02 -10.44 8.09
N VAL A 85 17.83 -11.77 8.15
CA VAL A 85 18.79 -12.69 8.76
C VAL A 85 20.15 -12.44 8.11
N LYS A 86 21.05 -11.80 8.87
CA LYS A 86 22.37 -11.38 8.37
C LYS A 86 23.14 -12.63 8.01
N LYS A 87 23.39 -12.81 6.71
CA LYS A 87 24.09 -13.99 6.17
C LYS A 87 25.57 -13.91 6.50
N LEU A 88 26.21 -15.07 6.70
CA LEU A 88 27.66 -15.14 6.86
C LEU A 88 28.37 -14.86 5.54
N PRO A 89 29.61 -14.34 5.57
CA PRO A 89 30.44 -14.16 4.38
C PRO A 89 30.77 -15.48 3.67
N THR A 90 30.74 -15.47 2.34
CA THR A 90 31.02 -16.65 1.49
C THR A 90 32.38 -16.59 0.79
N GLN A 91 33.28 -15.69 1.22
CA GLN A 91 34.62 -15.55 0.66
C GLN A 91 35.46 -16.80 0.94
N THR A 92 36.41 -17.15 0.09
CA THR A 92 37.27 -18.32 0.31
C THR A 92 38.43 -18.01 1.24
N VAL A 93 38.79 -18.95 2.11
CA VAL A 93 39.91 -18.83 3.04
C VAL A 93 40.83 -20.04 2.95
N SER A 94 42.13 -19.76 3.02
CA SER A 94 43.20 -20.74 3.12
C SER A 94 44.00 -20.47 4.39
N LEU A 95 43.97 -21.39 5.36
CA LEU A 95 44.56 -21.20 6.68
C LEU A 95 45.06 -22.52 7.24
N LYS A 96 46.31 -22.54 7.69
CA LYS A 96 46.96 -23.72 8.28
C LYS A 96 47.51 -23.40 9.66
N MET A 97 47.01 -24.09 10.67
CA MET A 97 47.43 -23.93 12.07
C MET A 97 47.46 -25.28 12.77
N ARG A 98 48.46 -25.49 13.61
CA ARG A 98 48.62 -26.72 14.41
C ARG A 98 48.55 -26.38 15.87
N GLN A 99 47.78 -27.13 16.65
CA GLN A 99 47.63 -26.97 18.10
C GLN A 99 47.42 -25.51 18.52
N ALA A 100 46.54 -24.81 17.80
CA ALA A 100 46.24 -23.41 18.08
C ALA A 100 45.00 -23.31 18.96
N ASP A 101 45.03 -22.37 19.92
CA ASP A 101 43.85 -22.02 20.71
C ASP A 101 42.72 -21.57 19.78
N ILE A 102 41.53 -22.14 19.97
CA ILE A 102 40.35 -21.82 19.18
C ILE A 102 40.03 -20.32 19.14
N LYS A 103 40.28 -19.57 20.22
CA LYS A 103 40.08 -18.11 20.23
C LYS A 103 41.00 -17.41 19.25
N THR A 104 42.21 -17.93 19.07
CA THR A 104 43.19 -17.39 18.12
C THR A 104 42.76 -17.68 16.69
N VAL A 105 42.30 -18.91 16.43
CA VAL A 105 41.77 -19.30 15.12
C VAL A 105 40.53 -18.46 14.74
N LEU A 106 39.57 -18.30 15.65
CA LEU A 106 38.37 -17.50 15.44
C LEU A 106 38.69 -16.03 15.16
N ARG A 107 39.64 -15.44 15.90
CA ARG A 107 40.13 -14.08 15.64
C ARG A 107 40.82 -13.95 14.29
N ALA A 108 41.60 -14.95 13.89
CA ALA A 108 42.24 -14.97 12.57
C ALA A 108 41.20 -15.02 11.44
N LEU A 109 40.18 -15.88 11.56
CA LEU A 109 39.09 -15.95 10.60
C LEU A 109 38.29 -14.65 10.52
N ALA A 110 37.99 -14.01 11.66
CA ALA A 110 37.25 -12.74 11.69
C ALA A 110 38.02 -11.60 10.99
N ARG A 111 39.36 -11.57 11.14
CA ARG A 111 40.22 -10.59 10.46
C ARG A 111 40.23 -10.74 8.94
N VAL A 112 40.07 -11.96 8.41
CA VAL A 112 40.03 -12.19 6.95
C VAL A 112 38.82 -11.52 6.31
N VAL A 113 37.67 -11.52 7.00
CA VAL A 113 36.41 -10.96 6.51
C VAL A 113 36.08 -9.57 7.07
N ASP A 114 37.02 -8.96 7.80
CA ASP A 114 36.89 -7.66 8.47
C ASP A 114 35.60 -7.52 9.30
N HIS A 115 35.29 -8.54 10.11
CA HIS A 115 34.15 -8.51 11.02
C HIS A 115 34.55 -8.48 12.49
N ASN A 116 33.77 -7.76 13.28
CA ASN A 116 33.90 -7.73 14.72
C ASN A 116 33.45 -9.08 15.31
N ILE A 117 34.27 -9.68 16.18
CA ILE A 117 33.96 -10.95 16.83
C ILE A 117 34.08 -10.82 18.36
N LEU A 118 33.07 -11.34 19.08
CA LEU A 118 33.08 -11.46 20.53
C LEU A 118 33.11 -12.95 20.89
N VAL A 119 34.17 -13.40 21.56
CA VAL A 119 34.32 -14.80 22.00
C VAL A 119 34.26 -14.83 23.52
N LYS A 120 33.31 -15.60 24.09
CA LYS A 120 33.18 -15.75 25.55
C LYS A 120 34.45 -16.40 26.13
N SER A 121 34.89 -15.95 27.31
CA SER A 121 36.14 -16.39 27.95
C SER A 121 36.19 -17.88 28.28
N GLU A 122 35.04 -18.49 28.54
CA GLU A 122 34.86 -19.90 28.94
C GLU A 122 35.20 -20.91 27.83
N ILE A 123 35.24 -20.48 26.57
CA ILE A 123 35.56 -21.36 25.44
C ILE A 123 37.05 -21.72 25.52
N GLN A 124 37.37 -22.98 25.79
CA GLN A 124 38.75 -23.47 25.85
C GLN A 124 38.94 -24.66 24.91
N GLY A 125 40.14 -24.76 24.32
CA GLY A 125 40.56 -25.95 23.60
C GLY A 125 41.35 -25.64 22.35
N ASP A 126 42.27 -26.56 22.05
CA ASP A 126 43.11 -26.46 20.87
C ASP A 126 42.46 -27.12 19.66
N VAL A 127 42.79 -26.58 18.49
CA VAL A 127 42.36 -27.10 17.19
C VAL A 127 43.55 -27.13 16.25
N THR A 128 43.58 -28.15 15.40
CA THR A 128 44.48 -28.23 14.25
C THR A 128 43.64 -28.12 13.00
N ILE A 129 43.94 -27.13 12.14
CA ILE A 129 43.21 -26.85 10.90
C ILE A 129 44.17 -26.76 9.71
N ASP A 130 43.71 -27.22 8.56
CA ASP A 130 44.39 -27.04 7.27
C ASP A 130 43.30 -26.82 6.21
N PHE A 131 42.88 -25.56 6.07
CA PHE A 131 41.91 -25.12 5.08
C PHE A 131 42.62 -24.66 3.81
N ARG A 132 42.14 -25.13 2.65
CA ARG A 132 42.59 -24.73 1.32
C ARG A 132 41.39 -24.41 0.46
N ASP A 133 41.25 -23.14 0.08
CA ASP A 133 40.19 -22.60 -0.76
C ASP A 133 38.77 -22.99 -0.30
N VAL A 134 38.54 -22.94 1.02
CA VAL A 134 37.26 -23.31 1.63
C VAL A 134 36.40 -22.06 1.80
N PRO A 135 35.08 -22.10 1.48
CA PRO A 135 34.17 -21.00 1.81
C PRO A 135 34.21 -20.68 3.31
N TRP A 136 34.31 -19.40 3.65
CA TRP A 136 34.53 -18.93 5.02
C TRP A 136 33.41 -19.35 5.95
N ASP A 137 32.14 -19.27 5.50
CA ASP A 137 31.00 -19.70 6.30
C ASP A 137 31.04 -21.20 6.64
N GLN A 138 31.49 -22.02 5.69
CA GLN A 138 31.67 -23.45 5.88
C GLN A 138 32.83 -23.73 6.84
N ALA A 139 33.99 -23.09 6.63
CA ALA A 139 35.15 -23.22 7.51
C ALA A 139 34.80 -22.83 8.94
N PHE A 140 34.14 -21.68 9.12
CA PHE A 140 33.68 -21.17 10.40
C PHE A 140 32.68 -22.11 11.08
N LYS A 141 31.62 -22.54 10.39
CA LYS A 141 30.64 -23.50 10.94
C LYS A 141 31.27 -24.84 11.31
N SER A 142 32.20 -25.35 10.52
CA SER A 142 32.89 -26.62 10.80
C SER A 142 33.73 -26.54 12.08
N LEU A 143 34.40 -25.41 12.30
CA LEU A 143 35.18 -25.14 13.51
C LEU A 143 34.29 -25.08 14.75
N LEU A 144 33.15 -24.36 14.65
CA LEU A 144 32.19 -24.24 15.74
C LEU A 144 31.56 -25.60 16.09
N GLY A 145 31.11 -26.36 15.09
CA GLY A 145 30.47 -27.65 15.27
C GLY A 145 31.37 -28.70 15.95
N THR A 146 32.68 -28.64 15.72
CA THR A 146 33.65 -29.56 16.33
C THR A 146 33.77 -29.38 17.85
N LYS A 147 33.52 -28.17 18.37
CA LYS A 147 33.68 -27.82 19.79
C LYS A 147 32.36 -27.52 20.49
N GLY A 148 31.22 -27.83 19.88
CA GLY A 148 29.91 -27.57 20.50
C GLY A 148 29.61 -26.07 20.65
N LEU A 149 30.15 -25.24 19.74
CA LEU A 149 29.95 -23.81 19.75
C LEU A 149 28.88 -23.41 18.73
N THR A 150 28.26 -22.27 18.98
CA THR A 150 27.32 -21.61 18.09
C THR A 150 27.64 -20.13 18.00
N TYR A 151 26.97 -19.45 17.08
CA TYR A 151 27.13 -18.01 16.88
C TYR A 151 25.77 -17.30 16.88
N THR A 152 25.78 -16.05 17.33
CA THR A 152 24.64 -15.13 17.28
C THR A 152 25.09 -13.79 16.76
N TRP A 153 24.27 -13.14 15.95
CA TRP A 153 24.49 -11.76 15.54
C TRP A 153 23.94 -10.81 16.60
N GLU A 154 24.77 -9.89 17.08
CA GLU A 154 24.36 -8.75 17.90
C GLU A 154 24.76 -7.47 17.15
N GLY A 155 23.83 -6.98 16.32
CA GLY A 155 24.09 -5.87 15.40
C GLY A 155 25.19 -6.21 14.38
N ASP A 156 26.37 -5.61 14.54
CA ASP A 156 27.54 -5.85 13.69
C ASP A 156 28.59 -6.80 14.30
N ILE A 157 28.37 -7.26 15.53
CA ILE A 157 29.31 -8.14 16.23
C ILE A 157 28.85 -9.59 16.10
N LEU A 158 29.76 -10.44 15.66
CA LEU A 158 29.58 -11.89 15.63
C LEU A 158 29.94 -12.45 17.01
N ARG A 159 28.93 -12.83 17.79
CA ARG A 159 29.14 -13.39 19.12
C ARG A 159 29.22 -14.91 19.04
N VAL A 160 30.30 -15.49 19.55
CA VAL A 160 30.52 -16.94 19.63
C VAL A 160 30.40 -17.40 21.07
N LEU A 161 29.57 -18.41 21.29
CA LEU A 161 29.23 -18.96 22.60
C LEU A 161 28.96 -20.47 22.51
N THR A 162 28.81 -21.13 23.67
CA THR A 162 28.45 -22.54 23.73
C THR A 162 26.96 -22.74 23.41
N PHE A 163 26.56 -23.95 23.03
CA PHE A 163 25.14 -24.28 22.86
C PHE A 163 24.33 -24.07 24.15
N GLU A 164 24.91 -24.39 25.30
CA GLU A 164 24.27 -24.22 26.62
C GLU A 164 23.99 -22.75 26.94
N ASP A 165 24.99 -21.89 26.75
CA ASP A 165 24.83 -20.45 26.92
C ASP A 165 23.78 -19.87 25.97
N HIS A 166 23.72 -20.40 24.75
CA HIS A 166 22.79 -19.93 23.75
C HIS A 166 21.36 -20.27 24.13
N GLU A 167 21.14 -21.48 24.64
CA GLU A 167 19.85 -21.91 25.16
C GLU A 167 19.45 -21.08 26.39
N LEU A 168 20.39 -20.80 27.30
CA LEU A 168 20.15 -19.93 28.46
C LEU A 168 19.73 -18.52 28.03
N ASP A 169 20.43 -17.94 27.05
CA ASP A 169 20.09 -16.61 26.55
C ASP A 169 18.74 -16.57 25.84
N LEU A 170 18.40 -17.62 25.08
CA LEU A 170 17.06 -17.76 24.51
C LEU A 170 16.00 -17.87 25.62
N LYS A 171 16.25 -18.67 26.66
CA LYS A 171 15.36 -18.78 27.83
C LYS A 171 15.18 -17.44 28.52
N ARG A 172 16.26 -16.70 28.78
CA ARG A 172 16.20 -15.35 29.37
C ARG A 172 15.43 -14.39 28.48
N LYS A 173 15.73 -14.33 27.17
CA LYS A 173 14.99 -13.49 26.21
C LYS A 173 13.51 -13.86 26.16
N THR A 174 13.16 -15.14 26.21
CA THR A 174 11.74 -15.56 26.25
C THR A 174 11.06 -15.21 27.57
N GLN A 175 11.78 -15.21 28.70
CA GLN A 175 11.28 -14.74 29.98
C GLN A 175 11.13 -13.21 30.02
N GLU A 176 12.06 -12.46 29.42
CA GLU A 176 11.96 -11.01 29.24
C GLU A 176 10.80 -10.64 28.30
N MET A 177 10.61 -11.38 27.21
CA MET A 177 9.38 -11.31 26.44
C MET A 177 8.16 -11.71 27.29
N GLY A 178 8.33 -12.68 28.20
CA GLY A 178 7.43 -13.04 29.29
C GLY A 178 6.97 -11.84 30.12
N VAL A 179 7.88 -10.91 30.42
CA VAL A 179 7.60 -9.67 31.15
C VAL A 179 6.83 -8.65 30.30
N LYS A 180 7.00 -8.62 28.96
CA LYS A 180 6.08 -7.86 28.09
C LYS A 180 4.63 -8.34 28.23
N TRP A 181 4.39 -9.59 28.66
CA TRP A 181 3.04 -10.06 28.97
C TRP A 181 2.42 -9.46 30.23
N VAL A 182 3.20 -8.73 31.03
CA VAL A 182 2.78 -8.04 32.27
C VAL A 182 2.54 -6.55 32.04
N GLU A 183 2.69 -6.04 30.80
CA GLU A 183 2.38 -4.65 30.50
C GLU A 183 0.93 -4.30 30.92
N PRO A 184 0.74 -3.16 31.62
CA PRO A 184 -0.56 -2.78 32.14
C PRO A 184 -1.53 -2.47 30.99
N LEU A 185 -2.80 -2.84 31.18
CA LEU A 185 -3.86 -2.48 30.25
C LEU A 185 -4.19 -1.00 30.40
N LEU A 186 -4.14 -0.26 29.30
CA LEU A 186 -4.56 1.13 29.22
C LEU A 186 -6.00 1.18 28.71
N THR A 187 -6.82 2.01 29.34
CA THR A 187 -8.22 2.20 28.92
C THR A 187 -8.39 3.59 28.32
N ILE A 188 -8.87 3.64 27.08
CA ILE A 188 -9.17 4.87 26.37
C ILE A 188 -10.61 4.87 25.88
N VAL A 189 -11.20 6.06 25.78
CA VAL A 189 -12.52 6.28 25.20
C VAL A 189 -12.33 6.96 23.85
N VAL A 190 -12.83 6.33 22.79
CA VAL A 190 -12.72 6.81 21.41
C VAL A 190 -14.13 7.10 20.90
N PRO A 191 -14.52 8.38 20.72
CA PRO A 191 -15.78 8.71 20.07
C PRO A 191 -15.77 8.25 18.61
N ILE A 192 -16.92 7.86 18.06
CA ILE A 192 -17.10 7.44 16.65
C ILE A 192 -18.07 8.40 15.99
N ASP A 193 -17.77 8.89 14.79
CA ASP A 193 -18.54 9.95 14.12
C ASP A 193 -19.46 9.44 13.01
N TYR A 194 -19.00 8.49 12.19
CA TYR A 194 -19.68 8.04 10.98
C TYR A 194 -20.03 6.55 11.01
N ALA A 195 -19.11 5.70 11.49
CA ALA A 195 -19.30 4.25 11.55
C ALA A 195 -20.16 3.82 12.76
N LYS A 196 -20.73 2.61 12.69
CA LYS A 196 -21.44 2.00 13.83
C LYS A 196 -20.42 1.38 14.79
N PRO A 197 -20.41 1.73 16.09
CA PRO A 197 -19.46 1.16 17.05
C PRO A 197 -19.55 -0.36 17.20
N LYS A 198 -20.74 -0.95 17.02
CA LYS A 198 -20.94 -2.42 17.09
C LYS A 198 -20.13 -3.15 16.01
N ASP A 199 -20.21 -2.67 14.77
CA ASP A 199 -19.49 -3.24 13.63
C ASP A 199 -17.97 -3.06 13.79
N LEU A 200 -17.54 -1.94 14.39
CA LEU A 200 -16.13 -1.70 14.70
C LEU A 200 -15.62 -2.64 15.78
N LYS A 201 -16.41 -2.89 16.83
CA LYS A 201 -16.03 -3.79 17.93
C LYS A 201 -15.65 -5.18 17.41
N GLU A 202 -16.48 -5.79 16.57
CA GLU A 202 -16.23 -7.13 16.03
C GLU A 202 -14.91 -7.21 15.24
N ASN A 203 -14.62 -6.17 14.46
CA ASN A 203 -13.37 -6.08 13.71
C ASN A 203 -12.17 -5.84 14.64
N LEU A 204 -12.30 -4.96 15.64
CA LEU A 204 -11.22 -4.56 16.54
C LEU A 204 -10.83 -5.66 17.55
N GLU A 205 -11.77 -6.50 17.97
CA GLU A 205 -11.48 -7.65 18.84
C GLU A 205 -10.48 -8.63 18.23
N THR A 206 -10.38 -8.68 16.90
CA THR A 206 -9.40 -9.54 16.21
C THR A 206 -7.95 -9.05 16.36
N PHE A 207 -7.76 -7.75 16.57
CA PHE A 207 -6.45 -7.11 16.70
C PHE A 207 -5.90 -7.10 18.13
N LEU A 208 -6.70 -7.53 19.10
CA LEU A 208 -6.26 -7.70 20.49
C LEU A 208 -5.29 -8.87 20.58
N THR A 209 -4.20 -8.67 21.33
CA THR A 209 -3.26 -9.74 21.65
C THR A 209 -3.96 -10.85 22.43
N ARG A 210 -3.86 -12.09 21.99
CA ARG A 210 -4.44 -13.26 22.66
C ARG A 210 -3.45 -13.85 23.66
N SER A 211 -3.94 -14.24 24.84
CA SER A 211 -3.17 -14.94 25.87
C SER A 211 -2.95 -16.42 25.48
N LYS A 212 -2.10 -17.13 26.23
CA LYS A 212 -1.86 -18.58 26.07
C LYS A 212 -3.14 -19.43 26.14
N ASP A 213 -4.17 -18.93 26.83
CA ASP A 213 -5.48 -19.57 26.95
C ASP A 213 -6.50 -19.10 25.88
N ASP A 214 -6.02 -18.51 24.77
CA ASP A 214 -6.82 -17.95 23.66
C ASP A 214 -7.79 -16.82 24.05
N LYS A 215 -7.72 -16.35 25.30
CA LYS A 215 -8.50 -15.20 25.77
C LYS A 215 -7.86 -13.89 25.30
N PRO A 216 -8.64 -12.93 24.76
CA PRO A 216 -8.11 -11.61 24.40
C PRO A 216 -7.61 -10.88 25.64
N ARG A 217 -6.42 -10.26 25.54
CA ARG A 217 -5.80 -9.51 26.63
C ARG A 217 -6.26 -8.06 26.60
N GLY A 218 -7.52 -7.88 26.98
CA GLY A 218 -8.21 -6.60 26.88
C GLY A 218 -9.68 -6.79 26.59
N ALA A 219 -10.39 -5.68 26.42
CA ALA A 219 -11.79 -5.69 26.02
C ALA A 219 -12.12 -4.44 25.22
N VAL A 220 -12.97 -4.60 24.20
CA VAL A 220 -13.60 -3.50 23.48
C VAL A 220 -15.07 -3.48 23.89
N ARG A 221 -15.50 -2.38 24.51
CA ARG A 221 -16.90 -2.15 24.89
C ARG A 221 -17.47 -0.99 24.08
N VAL A 222 -18.75 -1.09 23.80
CA VAL A 222 -19.50 -0.06 23.08
C VAL A 222 -20.35 0.69 24.10
N ASP A 223 -20.26 2.01 24.10
CA ASP A 223 -21.24 2.87 24.72
C ASP A 223 -22.17 3.43 23.63
N GLU A 224 -23.43 2.99 23.65
CA GLU A 224 -24.44 3.37 22.66
C GLU A 224 -24.92 4.80 22.85
N HIS A 225 -24.90 5.34 24.09
CA HIS A 225 -25.41 6.68 24.36
C HIS A 225 -24.49 7.76 23.80
N SER A 226 -23.18 7.58 23.97
CA SER A 226 -22.15 8.52 23.51
C SER A 226 -21.54 8.16 22.14
N ASN A 227 -22.07 7.13 21.46
CA ASN A 227 -21.52 6.55 20.22
C ASN A 227 -19.99 6.38 20.29
N SER A 228 -19.50 5.80 21.38
CA SER A 228 -18.07 5.72 21.68
C SER A 228 -17.62 4.28 21.94
N LEU A 229 -16.35 4.00 21.65
CA LEU A 229 -15.66 2.76 21.96
C LEU A 229 -14.80 2.94 23.20
N ILE A 230 -15.01 2.10 24.21
CA ILE A 230 -14.15 2.00 25.38
C ILE A 230 -13.21 0.82 25.15
N ILE A 231 -11.94 1.11 24.90
CA ILE A 231 -10.92 0.12 24.55
C ILE A 231 -9.96 -0.02 25.72
N SER A 232 -9.90 -1.20 26.31
CA SER A 232 -8.92 -1.58 27.32
C SER A 232 -7.92 -2.56 26.70
N ALA A 233 -6.70 -2.13 26.39
CA ALA A 233 -5.70 -2.97 25.72
C ALA A 233 -4.26 -2.56 26.07
N ILE A 234 -3.29 -3.34 25.59
CA ILE A 234 -1.86 -3.02 25.69
C ILE A 234 -1.55 -1.79 24.83
N LYS A 235 -0.55 -1.00 25.21
CA LYS A 235 -0.12 0.19 24.46
C LYS A 235 0.11 -0.11 22.97
N ASP A 236 0.81 -1.20 22.66
CA ASP A 236 1.09 -1.59 21.28
C ASP A 236 -0.18 -1.90 20.47
N ASP A 237 -1.17 -2.54 21.10
CA ASP A 237 -2.47 -2.82 20.46
C ASP A 237 -3.21 -1.51 20.18
N LEU A 238 -3.21 -0.56 21.14
CA LEU A 238 -3.84 0.76 20.97
C LEU A 238 -3.20 1.56 19.83
N VAL A 239 -1.86 1.58 19.75
CA VAL A 239 -1.12 2.28 18.69
C VAL A 239 -1.43 1.69 17.31
N ARG A 240 -1.62 0.37 17.21
CA ARG A 240 -2.02 -0.28 15.95
C ARG A 240 -3.49 -0.04 15.59
N MET A 241 -4.39 -0.04 16.57
CA MET A 241 -5.84 0.10 16.34
C MET A 241 -6.26 1.53 15.97
N MET A 242 -5.66 2.56 16.57
CA MET A 242 -6.07 3.94 16.36
C MET A 242 -6.06 4.41 14.88
N PRO A 243 -5.00 4.17 14.08
CA PRO A 243 -5.00 4.56 12.67
C PRO A 243 -5.99 3.74 11.83
N ILE A 244 -6.37 2.53 12.28
CA ILE A 244 -7.38 1.71 11.61
C ILE A 244 -8.76 2.33 11.84
N ILE A 245 -9.07 2.71 13.07
CA ILE A 245 -10.33 3.38 13.41
C ILE A 245 -10.49 4.67 12.58
N GLU A 246 -9.43 5.48 12.48
CA GLU A 246 -9.45 6.71 11.68
C GLU A 246 -9.66 6.47 10.18
N LYS A 247 -9.12 5.37 9.65
CA LYS A 247 -9.32 5.01 8.24
C LYS A 247 -10.73 4.51 7.94
N ILE A 248 -11.33 3.78 8.88
CA ILE A 248 -12.67 3.19 8.72
C ILE A 248 -13.76 4.21 9.01
N ASP A 249 -13.58 5.07 10.02
CA ASP A 249 -14.55 6.05 10.45
C ASP A 249 -14.56 7.29 9.53
N LYS A 250 -14.96 7.06 8.27
CA LYS A 250 -15.08 8.08 7.24
C LYS A 250 -16.53 8.19 6.77
N PRO A 251 -16.95 9.39 6.33
CA PRO A 251 -18.28 9.54 5.75
C PRO A 251 -18.42 8.66 4.51
N THR A 252 -19.54 7.96 4.43
CA THR A 252 -19.87 7.15 3.26
C THR A 252 -20.20 8.06 2.07
N PRO A 253 -19.67 7.78 0.87
CA PRO A 253 -19.96 8.60 -0.29
C PRO A 253 -21.43 8.43 -0.68
N GLN A 254 -22.14 9.54 -0.82
CA GLN A 254 -23.52 9.53 -1.33
C GLN A 254 -23.52 9.70 -2.84
N ILE A 255 -24.19 8.79 -3.54
CA ILE A 255 -24.44 8.89 -4.98
C ILE A 255 -25.92 9.22 -5.22
N GLN A 256 -26.19 10.18 -6.11
CA GLN A 256 -27.54 10.46 -6.59
C GLN A 256 -27.71 9.81 -7.95
N ILE A 257 -28.61 8.83 -8.05
CA ILE A 257 -28.94 8.18 -9.32
C ILE A 257 -30.18 8.88 -9.88
N LYS A 258 -30.04 9.53 -11.04
CA LYS A 258 -31.16 10.11 -11.81
C LYS A 258 -31.34 9.30 -13.08
N ALA A 259 -32.54 8.74 -13.25
CA ALA A 259 -32.95 8.08 -14.48
C ALA A 259 -34.12 8.87 -15.07
N ASN A 260 -34.07 9.15 -16.38
CA ASN A 260 -35.18 9.75 -17.09
C ASN A 260 -35.53 8.85 -18.29
N ILE A 261 -36.82 8.63 -18.50
CA ILE A 261 -37.35 7.77 -19.56
C ILE A 261 -37.97 8.69 -20.61
N VAL A 262 -37.57 8.54 -21.88
CA VAL A 262 -38.14 9.30 -23.00
C VAL A 262 -38.87 8.33 -23.92
N GLU A 263 -40.18 8.54 -24.06
CA GLU A 263 -41.02 7.81 -25.00
C GLU A 263 -41.33 8.71 -26.20
N THR A 264 -41.15 8.19 -27.43
CA THR A 264 -41.54 8.89 -28.66
C THR A 264 -42.67 8.14 -29.35
N SER A 265 -43.79 8.81 -29.59
CA SER A 265 -44.85 8.29 -30.47
C SER A 265 -44.62 8.76 -31.91
N LYS A 266 -44.92 7.91 -32.89
CA LYS A 266 -44.65 8.16 -34.33
C LYS A 266 -45.53 9.25 -34.97
N ASP A 267 -46.54 9.76 -34.26
CA ASP A 267 -47.51 10.71 -34.81
C ASP A 267 -46.94 12.13 -35.03
N THR A 268 -45.83 12.48 -34.36
CA THR A 268 -45.19 13.79 -34.50
C THR A 268 -44.51 14.00 -35.86
N ALA A 269 -44.04 12.93 -36.51
CA ALA A 269 -43.42 13.01 -37.83
C ALA A 269 -44.42 13.33 -38.96
N ARG A 270 -45.72 13.05 -38.75
CA ARG A 270 -46.78 13.31 -39.74
C ARG A 270 -47.22 14.77 -39.82
N ASN A 271 -47.02 15.57 -38.76
CA ASN A 271 -47.37 17.00 -38.75
C ASN A 271 -46.28 17.90 -39.35
N LEU A 272 -45.09 17.35 -39.66
CA LEU A 272 -44.04 18.00 -40.45
C LEU A 272 -44.28 17.76 -41.96
N GLY A 273 -45.52 17.93 -42.42
CA GLY A 273 -45.89 17.84 -43.83
C GLY A 273 -45.56 19.14 -44.58
N ILE A 274 -44.90 19.03 -45.73
CA ILE A 274 -44.57 20.15 -46.60
C ILE A 274 -45.86 20.67 -47.27
N GLN A 275 -46.28 21.91 -46.97
CA GLN A 275 -47.34 22.60 -47.70
C GLN A 275 -46.82 23.10 -49.04
N TRP A 276 -47.17 22.41 -50.13
CA TRP A 276 -46.96 22.90 -51.50
C TRP A 276 -48.16 23.75 -51.90
N GLY A 277 -48.06 25.07 -51.74
CA GLY A 277 -49.06 26.03 -52.23
C GLY A 277 -48.59 26.70 -53.52
N GLY A 278 -49.21 26.34 -54.66
CA GLY A 278 -49.02 27.02 -55.94
C GLY A 278 -50.25 27.86 -56.28
N MET A 279 -50.10 29.19 -56.33
CA MET A 279 -51.17 30.10 -56.70
C MET A 279 -51.25 30.22 -58.22
N TYR A 280 -52.31 29.69 -58.84
CA TYR A 280 -52.58 29.88 -60.27
C TYR A 280 -53.50 31.10 -60.44
N ALA A 281 -52.92 32.24 -60.83
CA ALA A 281 -53.68 33.44 -61.17
C ALA A 281 -54.18 33.30 -62.62
N ARG A 282 -55.50 33.19 -62.80
CA ARG A 282 -56.13 33.19 -64.12
C ARG A 282 -56.36 34.64 -64.53
N GLN A 283 -55.55 35.13 -65.47
CA GLN A 283 -55.72 36.47 -66.03
C GLN A 283 -56.84 36.41 -67.09
N ALA A 284 -57.91 37.15 -66.83
CA ALA A 284 -59.02 37.30 -67.77
C ALA A 284 -58.63 38.21 -68.93
N GLY A 285 -58.99 37.79 -70.15
CA GLY A 285 -58.83 38.51 -71.41
C GLY A 285 -59.42 37.68 -72.53
#